data_AF-A0A0E9XNL1-F1
#
_entry.id   AF-A0A0E9XNL1-F1
#
_cell.length_a   1.000
_cell.length_b   1.000
_cell.length_c   1.000
_cell.angle_alpha   90.00
_cell.angle_beta   90.00
_cell.angle_gamma   90.00
#
_symmetry.space_group_name_H-M   'P 1'
#
loop_
_entity.id
_entity.type
_entity.pdbx_description
1 polymer ?
#
loop_
_entity_poly.entity_id
_entity_poly.type
_entity_poly.pdbx_seq_one_letter_code
_entity_poly.pdbx_strand_id
1 'polypeptide(L)'
;MLGRGVYVSRDPEKARRYPLDLDPAGRRIMELKVDVGKVKKIDQQGHPLQKTWQTKGYDTAWVPPKCGMVASGLSEDCIRDPSRIKVTKVLKPTSLPPSQMP
;
A
#
# COMPACT_ATOMS: atom_id res chain seq x y z
N MET A 1 -1.62 12.63 -0.05
CA MET A 1 -1.00 11.29 0.01
C MET A 1 0.50 11.38 -0.26
N LEU A 2 1.26 10.35 0.15
CA LEU A 2 2.72 10.29 0.36
C LEU A 2 3.67 10.71 -0.79
N GLY A 3 3.17 11.23 -1.91
CA GLY A 3 3.98 11.62 -3.07
C GLY A 3 4.10 10.51 -4.11
N ARG A 4 5.15 10.57 -4.95
CA ARG A 4 5.36 9.59 -6.04
C ARG A 4 5.87 8.28 -5.47
N GLY A 5 5.32 7.16 -5.92
CA GLY A 5 5.77 5.82 -5.57
C GLY A 5 4.72 4.77 -5.86
N VAL A 6 5.05 3.51 -5.57
CA VAL A 6 4.11 2.40 -5.68
C VAL A 6 3.41 2.22 -4.35
N TYR A 7 2.09 2.31 -4.36
CA TYR A 7 1.26 2.15 -3.17
C TYR A 7 0.84 0.70 -3.01
N VAL A 8 1.08 0.15 -1.83
CA VAL A 8 0.68 -1.22 -1.47
C VAL A 8 -0.05 -1.22 -0.13
N SER A 9 -0.86 -2.25 0.07
CA SER A 9 -1.58 -2.46 1.32
C SER A 9 -1.35 -3.86 1.86
N ARG A 10 -1.34 -3.97 3.18
CA ARG A 10 -1.39 -5.26 3.89
C ARG A 10 -2.82 -5.76 4.07
N ASP A 11 -3.81 -4.94 3.72
CA ASP A 11 -5.23 -5.27 3.79
C ASP A 11 -5.71 -5.75 2.40
N PRO A 12 -6.04 -7.04 2.25
CA PRO A 12 -6.51 -7.59 0.98
C PRO A 12 -7.82 -6.96 0.50
N GLU A 13 -8.73 -6.58 1.39
CA GLU A 13 -9.99 -5.93 1.03
C GLU A 13 -9.76 -4.50 0.53
N LYS A 14 -8.75 -3.81 1.05
CA LYS A 14 -8.31 -2.53 0.47
C LYS A 14 -7.78 -2.75 -0.95
N ALA A 15 -6.94 -3.76 -1.19
CA ALA A 15 -6.40 -4.05 -2.52
C ALA A 15 -7.49 -4.48 -3.52
N ARG A 16 -8.48 -5.27 -3.09
CA ARG A 16 -9.58 -5.80 -3.91
C ARG A 16 -10.44 -4.73 -4.58
N ARG A 17 -10.48 -3.52 -4.01
CA ARG A 17 -11.28 -2.40 -4.52
C ARG A 17 -10.68 -1.71 -5.74
N TYR A 18 -9.41 -1.94 -6.05
CA TYR A 18 -8.72 -1.26 -7.15
C TYR A 18 -8.58 -2.14 -8.41
N PRO A 19 -8.49 -1.52 -9.59
CA PRO A 19 -8.81 -0.10 -9.85
C PRO A 19 -10.32 0.18 -9.72
N LEU A 20 -10.65 1.40 -9.28
CA LEU A 20 -12.01 1.77 -8.85
C LEU A 20 -13.02 1.81 -10.01
N ASP A 21 -12.53 2.13 -11.20
CA ASP A 21 -13.23 2.31 -12.47
C ASP A 21 -13.31 1.04 -13.33
N LEU A 22 -12.79 -0.09 -12.82
CA LEU A 22 -12.88 -1.39 -13.49
C LEU A 22 -13.99 -2.24 -12.87
N ASP A 23 -14.67 -3.00 -13.73
CA ASP A 23 -15.64 -4.01 -13.30
C ASP A 23 -15.00 -5.00 -12.29
N PRO A 24 -15.66 -5.34 -11.16
CA PRO A 24 -15.12 -6.23 -10.15
C PRO A 24 -14.62 -7.59 -10.69
N ALA A 25 -15.23 -8.14 -11.75
CA ALA A 25 -14.81 -9.40 -12.36
C ALA A 25 -13.45 -9.28 -13.10
N GLY A 26 -13.13 -8.07 -13.58
CA GLY A 26 -11.84 -7.75 -14.19
C GLY A 26 -10.70 -7.54 -13.19
N ARG A 27 -11.01 -7.22 -11.93
CA ARG A 27 -10.00 -6.91 -10.90
C ARG A 27 -9.17 -8.13 -10.53
N ARG A 28 -7.95 -7.89 -10.07
CA ARG A 28 -7.03 -8.92 -9.56
C ARG A 28 -6.34 -8.41 -8.30
N ILE A 29 -6.02 -9.32 -7.40
CA ILE A 29 -5.23 -9.02 -6.20
C ILE A 29 -3.84 -9.60 -6.42
N MET A 30 -2.81 -8.75 -6.30
CA MET A 30 -1.42 -9.19 -6.41
C MET A 30 -0.85 -9.42 -5.02
N GLU A 31 -0.41 -10.65 -4.74
CA GLU A 31 0.39 -10.95 -3.57
C GLU A 31 1.83 -10.52 -3.87
N LEU A 32 2.44 -9.76 -2.96
CA LEU A 32 3.72 -9.11 -3.19
C LEU A 32 4.72 -9.52 -2.10
N LYS A 33 5.96 -9.79 -2.52
CA LYS A 33 7.14 -9.73 -1.65
C LYS A 33 7.80 -8.37 -1.86
N VAL A 34 7.86 -7.56 -0.81
CA VAL A 34 8.37 -6.18 -0.88
C VAL A 34 9.60 -6.04 0.02
N ASP A 35 10.70 -5.56 -0.55
CA ASP A 35 11.85 -5.08 0.23
C ASP A 35 11.62 -3.61 0.65
N VAL A 36 11.20 -3.43 1.90
CA VAL A 36 10.82 -2.12 2.44
C VAL A 36 12.00 -1.19 2.70
N GLY A 37 13.23 -1.70 2.76
CA GLY A 37 14.43 -0.92 3.03
C GLY A 37 14.30 0.01 4.25
N LYS A 38 14.80 1.24 4.14
CA LYS A 38 14.70 2.24 5.21
C LYS A 38 13.31 2.90 5.22
N VAL A 39 12.55 2.67 6.29
CA VAL A 39 11.16 3.12 6.41
C VAL A 39 11.05 4.46 7.15
N LYS A 40 10.24 5.38 6.64
CA LYS A 40 9.81 6.59 7.34
C LYS A 40 8.34 6.48 7.74
N LYS A 41 8.07 6.52 9.04
CA LYS A 41 6.71 6.69 9.57
C LYS A 41 6.19 8.09 9.25
N ILE A 42 4.99 8.19 8.69
CA ILE A 42 4.26 9.42 8.38
C ILE A 42 2.88 9.32 9.05
N ASP A 43 2.74 9.89 10.23
CA ASP A 43 1.61 9.64 11.15
C ASP A 43 0.72 10.86 11.40
N GLN A 44 0.88 11.93 10.61
CA GLN A 44 0.01 13.10 10.65
C GLN A 44 -0.04 13.82 9.31
N GLN A 45 -1.17 14.49 9.04
CA GLN A 45 -1.26 15.41 7.90
C GLN A 45 -0.28 16.56 8.09
N GLY A 46 0.36 16.98 7.00
CA GLY A 46 1.38 18.03 7.05
C GLY A 46 2.70 17.58 7.66
N HIS A 47 2.93 16.27 7.87
CA HIS A 47 4.22 15.78 8.35
C HIS A 47 5.37 16.33 7.48
N PRO A 48 6.48 16.84 8.05
CA PRO A 48 7.53 17.54 7.29
C PRO A 48 8.12 16.75 6.12
N LEU A 49 8.14 15.42 6.24
CA LEU A 49 8.61 14.49 5.21
C LEU A 49 7.51 13.80 4.40
N GLN A 50 6.24 14.21 4.52
CA GLN A 50 5.09 13.54 3.91
C GLN A 50 5.25 13.30 2.40
N LYS A 51 5.90 14.24 1.68
CA LYS A 51 6.14 14.14 0.22
C LYS A 51 7.63 14.15 -0.16
N THR A 52 8.54 14.27 0.81
CA THR A 52 9.98 14.48 0.59
C THR A 52 10.87 13.41 1.23
N TRP A 53 10.27 12.39 1.85
CA TRP A 53 10.99 11.26 2.45
C TRP A 53 12.00 10.60 1.49
N GLN A 54 11.70 10.55 0.19
CA GLN A 54 12.59 10.00 -0.84
C GLN A 54 13.92 10.75 -0.94
N THR A 55 13.89 12.09 -0.90
CA THR A 55 15.09 12.94 -0.98
C THR A 55 15.90 12.92 0.31
N LYS A 56 15.31 12.41 1.40
CA LYS A 56 15.98 12.16 2.68
C LYS A 56 16.52 10.72 2.80
N GLY A 57 16.54 9.97 1.69
CA GLY A 57 17.16 8.66 1.62
C GLY A 57 16.34 7.52 2.22
N TYR A 58 15.02 7.69 2.34
CA TYR A 58 14.12 6.60 2.73
C TYR A 58 13.63 5.84 1.49
N ASP A 59 13.46 4.53 1.64
CA ASP A 59 12.99 3.63 0.59
C ASP A 59 11.47 3.45 0.60
N THR A 60 10.86 3.56 1.79
CA THR A 60 9.42 3.44 1.99
C THR A 60 8.90 4.52 2.94
N ALA A 61 7.79 5.16 2.60
CA ALA A 61 6.97 5.89 3.57
C ALA A 61 5.81 5.01 4.03
N TRP A 62 5.59 4.94 5.35
CA TRP A 62 4.56 4.12 5.97
C TRP A 62 3.59 4.99 6.78
N VAL A 63 2.31 4.86 6.50
CA VAL A 63 1.20 5.41 7.28
C VAL A 63 0.70 4.33 8.25
N PRO A 64 0.81 4.53 9.57
CA PRO A 64 0.25 3.59 10.54
C PRO A 64 -1.29 3.64 10.53
N PRO A 65 -1.96 2.56 10.96
CA PRO A 65 -3.41 2.58 11.08
C PRO A 65 -3.85 3.61 12.12
N LYS A 66 -5.07 4.13 11.94
CA LYS A 66 -5.79 5.02 12.89
C LYS A 66 -5.07 6.32 13.25
N CYS A 67 -4.16 6.81 12.40
CA CYS A 67 -3.46 8.09 12.61
C CYS A 67 -4.08 9.30 11.90
N GLY A 68 -5.28 9.15 11.31
CA GLY A 68 -5.98 10.26 10.63
C GLY A 68 -5.40 10.68 9.26
N MET A 69 -4.40 9.97 8.75
CA MET A 69 -3.77 10.25 7.45
C MET A 69 -4.60 9.83 6.23
N VAL A 70 -5.44 8.80 6.37
CA VAL A 70 -6.28 8.26 5.30
C VAL A 70 -7.70 8.04 5.80
N ALA A 71 -8.69 8.33 4.96
CA ALA A 71 -10.11 8.23 5.31
C ALA A 71 -10.50 6.81 5.76
N SER A 72 -9.85 5.77 5.21
CA SER A 72 -10.09 4.39 5.62
C SER A 72 -9.59 4.05 7.03
N GLY A 73 -8.71 4.87 7.62
CA GLY A 73 -8.01 4.53 8.87
C GLY A 73 -7.02 3.35 8.76
N LEU A 74 -6.98 2.63 7.65
CA LEU A 74 -6.05 1.53 7.39
C LEU A 74 -4.61 2.02 7.11
N SER A 75 -3.63 1.15 7.34
CA SER A 75 -2.25 1.45 6.99
C SER A 75 -2.02 1.57 5.47
N GLU A 76 -0.94 2.23 5.10
CA GLU A 76 -0.51 2.32 3.70
C GLU A 76 1.01 2.44 3.59
N ASP A 77 1.59 1.69 2.66
CA ASP A 77 3.01 1.75 2.34
C ASP A 77 3.17 2.39 0.94
N CYS A 78 4.11 3.31 0.79
CA CYS A 78 4.50 3.91 -0.50
C CYS A 78 5.99 3.68 -0.73
N ILE A 79 6.30 2.86 -1.74
CA ILE A 79 7.64 2.39 -2.06
C ILE A 79 8.24 3.26 -3.16
N ARG A 80 9.48 3.71 -2.97
CA ARG A 80 10.16 4.62 -3.90
C ARG A 80 10.54 3.94 -5.21
N ASP A 81 11.08 2.73 -5.13
CA ASP A 81 11.64 2.00 -6.27
C ASP A 81 10.83 0.71 -6.54
N PRO A 82 10.15 0.60 -7.70
CA PRO A 82 9.40 -0.60 -8.08
C PRO A 82 10.25 -1.88 -8.13
N SER A 83 11.57 -1.79 -8.34
CA SER A 83 12.46 -2.97 -8.37
C SER A 83 12.49 -3.75 -7.04
N ARG A 84 12.08 -3.10 -5.95
CA ARG A 84 11.94 -3.68 -4.61
C ARG A 84 10.69 -4.54 -4.45
N ILE A 85 9.83 -4.62 -5.47
CA ILE A 85 8.54 -5.31 -5.43
C ILE A 85 8.58 -6.51 -6.36
N LYS A 86 8.34 -7.69 -5.81
CA LYS A 86 8.16 -8.92 -6.58
C LYS A 86 6.73 -9.41 -6.43
N VAL A 87 6.02 -9.54 -7.55
CA VAL A 87 4.73 -10.25 -7.57
C VAL A 87 4.99 -11.73 -7.35
N THR A 88 4.39 -12.31 -6.31
CA THR A 88 4.48 -13.74 -6.01
C THR A 88 3.28 -14.50 -6.54
N LYS A 89 2.09 -13.89 -6.53
CA LYS A 89 0.85 -14.47 -7.04
C LYS A 89 -0.08 -13.40 -7.59
N VAL A 90 -0.98 -13.82 -8.48
CA VAL A 90 -2.10 -13.01 -8.97
C VAL A 90 -3.39 -13.80 -8.74
N LEU A 91 -4.29 -13.24 -7.94
CA LEU A 91 -5.52 -13.88 -7.50
C LEU A 91 -6.76 -13.19 -8.09
N LYS A 92 -7.85 -13.93 -8.26
CA LYS A 92 -9.16 -13.33 -8.51
C LYS A 92 -9.77 -12.85 -7.19
N PRO A 93 -10.55 -11.74 -7.17
CA PRO A 93 -11.24 -11.27 -5.98
C PRO A 93 -12.10 -12.32 -5.28
N THR A 94 -12.66 -13.27 -6.03
CA THR A 94 -13.53 -14.34 -5.54
C THR A 94 -12.77 -15.56 -4.99
N SER A 95 -11.45 -15.65 -5.16
CA SER A 95 -10.65 -16.80 -4.71
C SER A 95 -9.99 -16.60 -3.35
N LEU A 96 -10.32 -15.54 -2.61
CA LEU A 96 -9.89 -15.39 -1.21
C LEU A 96 -10.81 -16.24 -0.32
N PRO A 97 -10.29 -17.27 0.38
CA PRO A 97 -11.11 -18.08 1.27
C PRO A 97 -11.56 -17.25 2.49
N PRO A 98 -12.78 -17.48 3.01
CA PRO A 98 -13.30 -16.76 4.17
C PRO A 98 -12.42 -16.83 5.43
N SER A 99 -11.62 -17.88 5.57
CA SER A 99 -10.75 -18.14 6.73
C SER A 99 -9.45 -17.32 6.76
N GLN A 100 -9.17 -16.52 5.74
CA GLN A 100 -8.10 -15.50 5.75
C GLN A 100 -8.65 -14.07 5.87
N MET A 101 -9.94 -13.93 6.21
CA MET A 101 -10.55 -12.65 6.55
C MET A 101 -10.39 -12.40 8.06
N PRO A 102 -9.93 -11.21 8.49
CA PRO A 102 -9.80 -10.87 9.91
C PRO A 102 -11.15 -10.81 10.64
#